data_AF-A0A962J2L9-F1
#
_entry.id   AF-A0A962J2L9-F1
#
_cell.length_a   1.000
_cell.length_b   1.000
_cell.length_c   1.000
_cell.angle_alpha   90.00
_cell.angle_beta   90.00
_cell.angle_gamma   90.00
#
_symmetry.space_group_name_H-M   'P 1'
#
loop_
_entity.id
_entity.type
_entity.pdbx_description
1 polymer ?
#
loop_
_entity_poly.entity_id
_entity_poly.type
_entity_poly.pdbx_seq_one_letter_code
_entity_poly.pdbx_strand_id
1 'polypeptide(L)'
;MVDIYDDGHKKDPKDDLRPLNIKKKSARQTAVALQESETLGDAPVITAAGRGKIAEQIIKLAFENGINVREDSTLAEMLAAIELDSPIPSEAFMAVAEILSYVYRANGKPDPFNVSLEGDKG
;
A
#
# COMPACT_ATOMS: atom_id res chain seq x y z
N MET A 1 63.13 -3.09 -30.99
CA MET A 1 61.65 -3.20 -31.03
C MET A 1 61.17 -2.65 -29.71
N VAL A 2 60.53 -1.50 -29.75
CA VAL A 2 60.01 -0.79 -28.57
C VAL A 2 58.73 -1.50 -28.14
N ASP A 3 58.50 -1.65 -26.84
CA ASP A 3 57.20 -1.35 -26.23
C ASP A 3 57.44 -1.09 -24.73
N ILE A 4 57.42 0.20 -24.39
CA ILE A 4 57.26 0.75 -23.05
C ILE A 4 55.77 0.71 -22.77
N TYR A 5 55.31 0.12 -21.66
CA TYR A 5 54.20 0.69 -20.88
C TYR A 5 54.40 0.39 -19.40
N ASP A 6 54.93 1.42 -18.74
CA ASP A 6 54.64 1.76 -17.36
C ASP A 6 53.15 2.06 -17.23
N ASP A 7 52.49 1.39 -16.28
CA ASP A 7 51.27 1.91 -15.66
C ASP A 7 51.23 1.42 -14.21
N GLY A 8 52.01 2.10 -13.38
CA GLY A 8 51.89 2.04 -11.94
C GLY A 8 50.50 2.45 -11.45
N HIS A 9 49.56 1.51 -11.41
CA HIS A 9 48.40 1.60 -10.54
C HIS A 9 48.63 0.76 -9.29
N LYS A 10 49.33 1.35 -8.30
CA LYS A 10 49.19 0.96 -6.90
C LYS A 10 47.70 1.05 -6.57
N LYS A 11 47.06 -0.08 -6.24
CA LYS A 11 45.70 -0.08 -5.69
C LYS A 11 45.68 0.79 -4.43
N ASP A 12 45.04 1.94 -4.52
CA ASP A 12 44.72 2.74 -3.35
C ASP A 12 43.76 1.94 -2.46
N PRO A 13 44.07 1.69 -1.17
CA PRO A 13 43.21 0.94 -0.26
C PRO A 13 41.95 1.74 0.17
N LYS A 14 41.61 2.80 -0.58
CA LYS A 14 40.46 3.66 -0.35
C LYS A 14 39.33 3.46 -1.37
N ASP A 15 39.51 2.60 -2.38
CA ASP A 15 38.49 2.36 -3.42
C ASP A 15 37.35 1.42 -2.95
N ASP A 16 37.50 0.74 -1.81
CA ASP A 16 36.51 -0.21 -1.28
C ASP A 16 35.46 0.41 -0.36
N LEU A 17 35.47 1.74 -0.19
CA LEU A 17 34.48 2.47 0.60
C LEU A 17 33.71 3.47 -0.26
N ARG A 18 33.18 3.00 -1.40
CA ARG A 18 31.96 3.63 -1.92
C ARG A 18 30.83 3.13 -1.03
N PRO A 19 30.23 3.94 -0.15
CA PRO A 19 28.95 3.55 0.41
C PRO A 19 28.07 3.27 -0.80
N LEU A 20 27.59 2.02 -0.92
CA LEU A 20 26.50 1.71 -1.84
C LEU A 20 25.50 2.81 -1.58
N ASN A 21 25.33 3.68 -2.58
CA ASN A 21 24.38 4.77 -2.51
C ASN A 21 23.02 4.08 -2.62
N ILE A 22 22.62 3.43 -1.51
CA ILE A 22 21.26 3.07 -1.19
C ILE A 22 20.62 4.44 -1.04
N LYS A 23 20.31 5.09 -2.16
CA LYS A 23 19.19 6.01 -2.21
C LYS A 23 18.11 5.24 -1.49
N LYS A 24 17.82 5.63 -0.24
CA LYS A 24 16.67 5.19 0.53
C LYS A 24 15.56 5.15 -0.49
N LYS A 25 15.24 3.95 -1.01
CA LYS A 25 14.48 3.77 -2.25
C LYS A 25 13.23 4.56 -1.99
N SER A 26 13.10 5.74 -2.59
CA SER A 26 12.06 6.70 -2.25
C SER A 26 10.79 5.88 -2.24
N ALA A 27 10.19 5.69 -1.06
CA ALA A 27 9.22 4.61 -0.85
C ALA A 27 8.22 4.75 -1.98
N ARG A 28 8.25 3.80 -2.93
CA ARG A 28 7.51 3.97 -4.18
C ARG A 28 6.06 3.97 -3.73
N GLN A 29 5.33 5.04 -4.03
CA GLN A 29 3.96 5.21 -3.57
C GLN A 29 3.18 3.91 -3.82
N THR A 30 2.44 3.46 -2.82
CA THR A 30 1.66 2.23 -2.86
C THR A 30 0.19 2.61 -2.82
N ALA A 31 -0.62 1.99 -3.67
CA ALA A 31 -2.07 2.16 -3.69
C ALA A 31 -2.75 0.81 -3.82
N VAL A 32 -3.90 0.69 -3.15
CA VAL A 32 -4.75 -0.49 -3.15
C VAL A 32 -6.20 -0.03 -3.33
N ALA A 33 -6.95 -0.72 -4.19
CA ALA A 33 -8.37 -0.53 -4.39
C ALA A 33 -9.13 -1.67 -3.71
N LEU A 34 -10.20 -1.30 -3.00
CA LEU A 34 -11.07 -2.22 -2.29
C LEU A 34 -12.46 -2.17 -2.91
N GLN A 35 -13.12 -3.32 -2.98
CA GLN A 35 -14.53 -3.43 -3.34
C GLN A 35 -15.28 -4.16 -2.22
N GLU A 36 -16.47 -3.66 -1.91
CA GLU A 36 -17.40 -4.32 -0.98
C GLU A 36 -18.06 -5.51 -1.68
N SER A 37 -18.27 -6.60 -0.93
CA SER A 37 -19.07 -7.71 -1.42
C SER A 37 -20.55 -7.33 -1.46
N GLU A 38 -21.30 -7.91 -2.41
CA GLU A 38 -22.77 -7.70 -2.51
C GLU A 38 -23.54 -8.37 -1.37
N THR A 39 -22.90 -9.30 -0.66
CA THR A 39 -23.44 -10.05 0.48
C THR A 39 -23.13 -9.34 1.79
N LEU A 40 -24.19 -9.02 2.53
CA LEU A 40 -24.09 -8.41 3.85
C LEU A 40 -23.35 -9.36 4.81
N GLY A 41 -22.13 -9.00 5.22
CA GLY A 41 -21.30 -9.77 6.14
C GLY A 41 -20.00 -10.32 5.56
N ASP A 42 -19.79 -10.23 4.24
CA ASP A 42 -18.54 -10.66 3.62
C ASP A 42 -17.46 -9.57 3.71
N ALA A 43 -16.22 -10.00 3.90
CA ALA A 43 -15.08 -9.10 3.97
C ALA A 43 -14.87 -8.38 2.63
N PRO A 44 -14.46 -7.09 2.64
CA PRO A 44 -14.09 -6.39 1.42
C PRO A 44 -12.92 -7.11 0.74
N VAL A 45 -12.91 -7.05 -0.59
CA VAL A 45 -11.91 -7.72 -1.43
C VAL A 45 -10.98 -6.71 -2.07
N ILE A 46 -9.74 -7.14 -2.32
CA ILE A 46 -8.76 -6.31 -3.01
C ILE A 46 -8.90 -6.53 -4.52
N THR A 47 -9.25 -5.48 -5.24
CA THR A 47 -9.45 -5.55 -6.70
C THR A 47 -8.27 -4.99 -7.49
N ALA A 48 -7.44 -4.16 -6.86
CA ALA A 48 -6.19 -3.69 -7.46
C ALA A 48 -5.15 -3.37 -6.39
N ALA A 49 -3.88 -3.62 -6.70
CA ALA A 49 -2.74 -3.19 -5.90
C ALA A 49 -1.58 -2.79 -6.81
N GLY A 50 -0.86 -1.73 -6.45
CA GLY A 50 0.19 -1.18 -7.29
C GLY A 50 1.24 -0.39 -6.53
N ARG A 51 2.43 -0.26 -7.13
CA ARG A 51 3.53 0.56 -6.62
C ARG A 51 4.08 1.49 -7.71
N GLY A 52 4.52 2.68 -7.33
CA GLY A 52 5.03 3.70 -8.26
C GLY A 52 3.98 4.08 -9.31
N LYS A 53 4.33 4.00 -10.60
CA LYS A 53 3.44 4.38 -11.70
C LYS A 53 2.08 3.68 -11.69
N ILE A 54 2.01 2.42 -11.25
CA ILE A 54 0.73 1.71 -11.15
C ILE A 54 -0.12 2.30 -10.02
N ALA A 55 0.50 2.67 -8.88
CA ALA A 55 -0.21 3.34 -7.80
C ALA A 55 -0.74 4.72 -8.23
N GLU A 56 0.07 5.48 -8.96
CA GLU A 56 -0.33 6.76 -9.55
C GLU A 56 -1.56 6.60 -10.47
N GLN A 57 -1.60 5.53 -11.28
CA GLN A 57 -2.73 5.22 -12.16
C GLN A 57 -3.99 4.82 -11.39
N ILE A 58 -3.85 3.99 -10.34
CA ILE A 58 -4.98 3.60 -9.48
C ILE A 58 -5.60 4.85 -8.83
N ILE A 59 -4.77 5.72 -8.25
CA ILE A 59 -5.21 6.96 -7.60
C ILE A 59 -5.88 7.89 -8.61
N LYS A 60 -5.27 8.06 -9.81
CA LYS A 60 -5.86 8.87 -10.88
C LYS A 60 -7.24 8.36 -11.28
N LEU A 61 -7.38 7.05 -11.48
CA LEU A 61 -8.67 6.45 -11.85
C LEU A 61 -9.71 6.62 -10.74
N ALA A 62 -9.31 6.50 -9.47
CA ALA A 62 -10.20 6.73 -8.34
C ALA A 62 -10.77 8.16 -8.36
N PHE A 63 -9.91 9.17 -8.53
CA PHE A 63 -10.36 10.56 -8.65
C PHE A 63 -11.25 10.81 -9.87
N GLU A 64 -10.92 10.23 -11.03
CA GLU A 64 -11.71 10.36 -12.26
C GLU A 64 -13.12 9.78 -12.13
N ASN A 65 -13.30 8.77 -11.27
CA ASN A 65 -14.58 8.12 -11.03
C ASN A 65 -15.28 8.58 -9.74
N GLY A 66 -14.74 9.59 -9.04
CA GLY A 66 -15.29 10.06 -7.77
C GLY A 66 -15.22 9.04 -6.63
N ILE A 67 -14.28 8.10 -6.69
CA ILE A 67 -14.01 7.12 -5.63
C ILE A 67 -13.18 7.81 -4.53
N ASN A 68 -13.58 7.61 -3.28
CA ASN A 68 -12.89 8.17 -2.13
C ASN A 68 -11.47 7.60 -1.99
N VAL A 69 -10.49 8.47 -1.80
CA VAL A 69 -9.08 8.10 -1.59
C VAL A 69 -8.66 8.51 -0.18
N ARG A 70 -8.08 7.58 0.57
CA ARG A 70 -7.49 7.83 1.89
C ARG A 70 -6.00 7.53 1.85
N GLU A 71 -5.21 8.45 2.40
CA GLU A 71 -3.76 8.26 2.54
C GLU A 71 -3.43 7.60 3.88
N ASP A 72 -2.94 6.37 3.80
CA ASP A 72 -2.30 5.64 4.91
C ASP A 72 -1.22 4.72 4.32
N SER A 73 0.05 5.10 4.50
CA SER A 73 1.17 4.36 3.90
C SER A 73 1.40 2.99 4.53
N THR A 74 1.09 2.82 5.83
CA THR A 74 1.31 1.56 6.54
C THR A 74 0.26 0.56 6.09
N LEU A 75 -1.01 0.98 6.08
CA LEU A 75 -2.10 0.13 5.62
C LEU A 75 -1.97 -0.19 4.13
N ALA A 76 -1.60 0.78 3.29
CA ALA A 76 -1.42 0.53 1.87
C ALA A 76 -0.35 -0.54 1.60
N GLU A 77 0.78 -0.52 2.30
CA GLU A 77 1.82 -1.56 2.17
C GLU A 77 1.35 -2.92 2.68
N MET A 78 0.62 -2.95 3.80
CA MET A 78 0.05 -4.18 4.36
C MET A 78 -0.95 -4.81 3.39
N LEU A 79 -1.89 -4.03 2.87
CA LEU A 79 -2.90 -4.53 1.94
C LEU A 79 -2.31 -4.92 0.59
N ALA A 80 -1.28 -4.21 0.12
CA ALA A 80 -0.58 -4.55 -1.12
C ALA A 80 0.26 -5.85 -1.03
N ALA A 81 0.31 -6.50 0.13
CA ALA A 81 0.91 -7.82 0.32
C ALA A 81 -0.10 -8.97 0.21
N ILE A 82 -1.40 -8.67 0.19
CA ILE A 82 -2.49 -9.66 0.04
C ILE A 82 -2.70 -9.93 -1.45
N GLU A 83 -3.12 -11.16 -1.77
CA GLU A 83 -3.44 -11.58 -3.14
C GLU A 83 -4.72 -10.88 -3.65
N LEU A 84 -4.75 -10.59 -4.96
CA LEU A 84 -5.93 -10.00 -5.59
C LEU A 84 -7.11 -10.96 -5.49
N ASP A 85 -8.32 -10.39 -5.48
CA ASP A 85 -9.60 -11.11 -5.36
C ASP A 85 -9.71 -11.98 -4.10
N SER A 86 -8.81 -11.79 -3.14
CA SER A 86 -8.84 -12.45 -1.84
C SER A 86 -9.52 -11.55 -0.80
N PRO A 87 -10.25 -12.15 0.17
CA PRO A 87 -10.78 -11.41 1.30
C PRO A 87 -9.63 -10.88 2.17
N ILE A 88 -9.86 -9.73 2.79
CA ILE A 88 -8.90 -9.14 3.73
C ILE A 88 -8.72 -10.08 4.95
N PRO A 89 -7.49 -10.42 5.35
CA PRO A 89 -7.21 -11.26 6.50
C PRO A 89 -7.65 -10.57 7.79
N SER A 90 -8.03 -11.38 8.79
CA SER A 90 -8.54 -10.90 10.09
C SER A 90 -7.65 -9.85 10.77
N GLU A 91 -6.33 -9.99 10.60
CA GLU A 91 -5.29 -9.13 11.16
C GLU A 91 -5.32 -7.71 10.56
N ALA A 92 -5.75 -7.58 9.31
CA ALA A 92 -5.93 -6.30 8.63
C ALA A 92 -7.38 -5.79 8.69
N PHE A 93 -8.34 -6.67 8.99
CA PHE A 93 -9.76 -6.36 8.94
C PHE A 93 -10.17 -5.20 9.85
N MET A 94 -9.66 -5.16 11.09
CA MET A 94 -9.98 -4.06 12.02
C MET A 94 -9.55 -2.69 11.50
N ALA A 95 -8.33 -2.57 10.94
CA ALA A 95 -7.82 -1.31 10.41
C ALA A 95 -8.61 -0.85 9.17
N VAL A 96 -9.01 -1.80 8.32
CA VAL A 96 -9.86 -1.50 7.16
C VAL A 96 -11.28 -1.11 7.59
N ALA A 97 -11.85 -1.81 8.57
CA ALA A 97 -13.18 -1.53 9.10
C ALA A 97 -13.30 -0.10 9.67
N GLU A 98 -12.27 0.41 10.34
CA GLU A 98 -12.24 1.80 10.82
C GLU A 98 -12.33 2.82 9.66
N ILE A 99 -11.59 2.57 8.59
CA ILE A 99 -11.60 3.46 7.41
C ILE A 99 -12.94 3.36 6.68
N LEU A 100 -13.49 2.16 6.53
CA LEU A 100 -14.79 1.96 5.91
C LEU A 100 -15.89 2.61 6.75
N SER A 101 -15.87 2.46 8.08
CA SER A 101 -16.77 3.17 9.00
C SER A 101 -16.78 4.68 8.74
N TYR A 102 -15.59 5.28 8.60
CA TYR A 102 -15.48 6.70 8.23
C TYR A 102 -16.13 7.00 6.88
N VAL A 103 -15.87 6.20 5.86
CA VAL A 103 -16.44 6.38 4.51
C VAL A 103 -17.97 6.24 4.51
N TYR A 104 -18.50 5.24 5.21
CA TYR A 104 -19.94 5.00 5.36
C TYR A 104 -20.63 6.18 6.04
N ARG A 105 -20.08 6.66 7.15
CA ARG A 105 -20.58 7.82 7.88
C ARG A 105 -20.50 9.11 7.05
N ALA A 106 -19.40 9.31 6.32
CA ALA A 106 -19.24 10.45 5.42
C ALA A 106 -20.26 10.44 4.26
N ASN A 107 -20.64 9.24 3.81
CA ASN A 107 -21.63 9.03 2.75
C ASN A 107 -23.08 8.97 3.26
N GLY A 108 -23.32 9.16 4.57
CA GLY A 108 -24.66 9.06 5.18
C GLY A 108 -25.27 7.66 5.13
N LYS A 109 -24.46 6.62 4.94
CA LYS A 109 -24.90 5.22 4.91
C LYS A 109 -24.81 4.59 6.31
N PRO A 110 -25.67 3.60 6.64
CA PRO A 110 -25.54 2.83 7.87
C PRO A 110 -24.18 2.14 7.92
N ASP A 111 -23.42 2.36 8.98
CA ASP A 111 -22.11 1.76 9.18
C ASP A 111 -22.25 0.32 9.71
N PRO A 112 -21.93 -0.70 8.90
CA PRO A 112 -22.06 -2.10 9.32
C PRO A 112 -20.98 -2.53 10.32
N PHE A 113 -19.91 -1.74 10.47
CA PHE A 113 -18.80 -2.04 11.38
C PHE A 113 -19.01 -1.45 12.77
N ASN A 114 -19.88 -0.45 12.90
CA ASN A 114 -20.36 0.05 14.18
C ASN A 114 -21.47 -0.87 14.71
N VAL A 115 -21.12 -2.12 15.04
CA VAL A 115 -22.02 -2.98 15.80
C VAL A 115 -22.13 -2.37 17.19
N SER A 116 -23.26 -1.69 17.46
CA SER A 116 -23.64 -1.28 18.81
C SER A 116 -23.55 -2.50 19.74
N LEU A 117 -22.65 -2.45 20.70
CA LEU A 117 -22.75 -3.19 21.97
C LEU A 117 -23.91 -2.61 22.81
N GLU A 118 -25.09 -2.44 22.20
CA GLU A 118 -26.33 -2.04 22.87
C GLU A 118 -27.26 -3.23 22.83
N GLY A 119 -26.93 -4.27 23.62
CA GLY A 119 -27.72 -5.50 23.66
C GLY A 119 -27.63 -6.31 24.93
N ASP A 120 -26.82 -5.92 25.92
CA ASP A 120 -26.80 -6.59 27.23
C ASP A 120 -26.93 -5.57 28.36
N LYS A 121 -28.17 -5.08 28.52
CA LYS A 121 -28.66 -4.62 29.83
C LYS A 121 -29.84 -5.53 30.19
N GLY A 122 -29.51 -6.71 30.70
CA GLY A 122 -30.39 -7.51 31.56
C GLY A 122 -30.31 -7.05 33.00
#